data_AF-A0A4P8IAR0-F1
#
_entry.id   AF-A0A4P8IAR0-F1
#
_cell.length_a   1.000
_cell.length_b   1.000
_cell.length_c   1.000
_cell.angle_alpha   90.00
_cell.angle_beta   90.00
_cell.angle_gamma   90.00
#
_symmetry.space_group_name_H-M   'P 1'
#
loop_
_entity.id
_entity.type
_entity.pdbx_description
1 polymer ?
#
loop_
_entity_poly.entity_id
_entity_poly.type
_entity_poly.pdbx_seq_one_letter_code
_entity_poly.pdbx_strand_id
1 'polypeptide(L)' 'MKPDIEELPKRYTDNPPEGLTSKDIRNMSEDELPDMDYFLNEDDLFADEAGVKGFCIF' A
#
# COMPACT_ATOMS: atom_id res chain seq x y z
N MET A 1 -1.28 -6.09 -12.64
CA MET A 1 -2.11 -7.12 -11.97
C MET A 1 -3.18 -6.39 -11.19
N LYS A 2 -4.44 -6.84 -11.14
CA LYS A 2 -5.39 -6.22 -10.18
C LYS A 2 -4.96 -6.66 -8.78
N PRO A 3 -4.76 -5.76 -7.81
CA PRO A 3 -4.53 -6.20 -6.44
C PRO A 3 -5.76 -7.00 -6.00
N ASP A 4 -5.54 -8.16 -5.39
CA ASP A 4 -6.61 -8.94 -4.77
C ASP A 4 -7.09 -8.15 -3.54
N ILE A 5 -8.03 -7.24 -3.77
CA ILE A 5 -8.54 -6.26 -2.79
C ILE A 5 -9.05 -6.96 -1.53
N GLU A 6 -9.58 -8.18 -1.69
CA GLU A 6 -10.07 -9.03 -0.61
C GLU A 6 -8.95 -9.61 0.29
N GLU A 7 -7.69 -9.62 -0.16
CA GLU A 7 -6.54 -10.09 0.62
C GLU A 7 -5.80 -8.97 1.35
N LEU A 8 -6.00 -7.71 0.96
CA LEU A 8 -5.42 -6.53 1.62
C LEU A 8 -5.74 -6.46 3.12
N PRO A 9 -6.98 -6.70 3.59
CA PRO A 9 -7.30 -6.61 5.02
C PRO A 9 -6.47 -7.59 5.86
N LYS A 10 -6.25 -8.81 5.34
CA LYS A 10 -5.47 -9.83 6.03
C LYS A 10 -4.00 -9.45 6.08
N ARG A 11 -3.42 -9.05 4.94
CA ARG A 11 -2.01 -8.66 4.81
C ARG A 11 -1.64 -7.53 5.78
N TYR A 12 -2.48 -6.48 5.84
CA TYR A 12 -2.23 -5.34 6.71
C TYR A 12 -2.64 -5.58 8.18
N THR A 13 -3.53 -6.53 8.46
CA THR A 13 -3.81 -6.95 9.85
C THR A 13 -2.62 -7.69 10.45
N ASP A 14 -2.02 -8.60 9.67
CA ASP A 14 -0.88 -9.43 10.08
C ASP A 14 0.41 -8.61 10.17
N ASN A 15 0.61 -7.67 9.22
CA ASN A 15 1.75 -6.77 9.22
C ASN A 15 1.29 -5.33 8.93
N PRO A 16 0.87 -4.57 9.97
CA PRO A 16 0.38 -3.23 9.78
C PRO A 16 1.49 -2.27 9.32
N PRO A 17 1.18 -1.28 8.47
CA PRO A 17 2.13 -0.26 8.04
C PRO A 17 2.64 0.58 9.23
N GLU A 18 3.83 1.15 9.10
CA GLU A 18 4.37 2.05 10.12
C GLU A 18 3.42 3.24 10.35
N GLY A 19 3.08 3.51 11.61
CA GLY A 19 2.11 4.55 11.99
C GLY A 19 0.65 4.07 12.06
N LEU A 20 0.37 2.81 11.70
CA LEU A 20 -0.93 2.17 11.88
C LEU A 20 -0.82 0.94 12.79
N THR A 21 -1.90 0.58 13.48
CA THR A 21 -1.99 -0.67 14.24
C THR A 21 -2.99 -1.64 13.59
N SER A 22 -2.89 -2.94 13.87
CA SER A 22 -3.85 -3.94 13.38
C SER A 22 -5.29 -3.62 13.75
N LYS A 23 -5.51 -2.85 14.84
CA LYS A 23 -6.84 -2.39 15.24
C LYS A 23 -7.37 -1.30 14.31
N ASP A 24 -6.50 -0.41 13.84
CA ASP A 24 -6.86 0.65 12.90
C ASP A 24 -7.19 0.04 11.53
N ILE A 25 -6.40 -0.92 11.07
CA ILE A 25 -6.66 -1.69 9.85
C ILE A 25 -8.01 -2.42 9.91
N ARG A 26 -8.34 -3.04 11.06
CA ARG A 26 -9.63 -3.72 11.23
C ARG A 26 -10.84 -2.76 11.24
N ASN A 27 -10.62 -1.48 11.56
CA ASN A 27 -11.65 -0.46 11.52
C ASN A 27 -11.72 0.29 10.19
N MET A 28 -10.75 0.08 9.30
CA MET A 28 -10.66 0.68 7.97
C MET A 28 -11.69 0.04 7.04
N SER A 29 -12.27 0.83 6.14
CA SER A 29 -13.21 0.30 5.14
C SER A 29 -12.49 -0.59 4.13
N GLU A 30 -13.18 -1.61 3.61
CA GLU A 30 -12.69 -2.41 2.47
C GLU A 30 -12.39 -1.54 1.25
N ASP A 31 -13.07 -0.39 1.13
CA ASP A 31 -12.85 0.60 0.07
C ASP A 31 -11.62 1.50 0.34
N GLU A 32 -11.21 1.69 1.59
CA GLU A 32 -10.07 2.54 1.97
C GLU A 32 -8.73 1.77 1.92
N LEU A 33 -8.77 0.45 2.08
CA LEU A 33 -7.60 -0.43 1.98
C LEU A 33 -6.91 -0.39 0.61
N PRO A 34 -7.60 -0.48 -0.54
CA PRO A 34 -6.96 -0.37 -1.85
C PRO A 34 -6.35 1.02 -2.11
N ASP A 35 -6.95 2.09 -1.59
CA ASP A 35 -6.37 3.43 -1.69
C ASP A 35 -5.04 3.50 -0.90
N MET A 36 -5.02 2.97 0.32
CA MET A 36 -3.81 2.88 1.13
C MET A 36 -2.74 1.97 0.49
N ASP A 37 -3.14 0.81 -0.04
CA ASP A 37 -2.25 -0.12 -0.74
C ASP A 37 -1.61 0.54 -1.98
N TYR A 38 -2.39 1.34 -2.72
CA TYR A 38 -1.88 2.13 -3.83
C TYR A 38 -0.83 3.14 -3.38
N PHE A 39 -1.08 3.91 -2.31
CA PHE A 39 -0.09 4.87 -1.78
C PHE A 39 1.18 4.22 -1.25
N LEU A 40 1.06 3.05 -0.61
CA LEU A 40 2.20 2.35 0.00
C LEU A 40 3.05 1.57 -1.01
N ASN A 41 2.45 1.08 -2.09
CA ASN A 41 3.13 0.31 -3.13
C ASN A 41 3.22 1.10 -4.46
N GLU A 42 3.05 2.42 -4.45
CA GLU A 42 3.17 3.28 -5.63
C GLU A 42 4.52 3.06 -6.33
N ASP A 43 5.59 2.88 -5.54
CA ASP A 43 6.95 2.59 -6.04
C ASP A 43 7.08 1.22 -6.74
N ASP A 44 6.25 0.23 -6.38
CA ASP A 44 6.26 -1.12 -6.99
C ASP A 44 5.52 -1.13 -8.35
N LEU A 45 4.54 -0.23 -8.51
CA LEU A 45 3.88 0.03 -9.81
C LEU A 45 4.86 0.59 -10.84
N PHE A 46 5.86 1.33 -10.34
CA PHE A 46 6.97 1.87 -11.11
C PHE A 46 8.20 0.96 -11.13
N ALA A 47 8.20 -0.20 -10.46
CA ALA A 47 9.36 -1.09 -10.46
C ALA A 47 9.57 -1.79 -11.82
N ASP A 48 8.53 -1.88 -12.66
CA ASP A 48 8.64 -2.45 -14.02
C ASP A 48 9.10 -1.43 -15.09
N GLU A 49 8.93 -0.11 -14.86
CA GLU A 49 9.29 0.95 -15.83
C GLU A 49 10.16 2.11 -15.29
N ALA A 50 10.37 2.26 -13.98
CA ALA A 50 11.07 3.40 -13.38
C ALA A 50 12.39 3.00 -12.70
N GLY A 51 13.34 2.63 -13.54
CA GLY A 51 14.74 3.01 -13.33
C GLY A 51 14.99 4.53 -13.45
N VAL A 52 14.03 5.39 -13.09
CA VAL A 52 14.24 6.84 -13.06
C VAL A 52 14.47 7.23 -11.61
N LYS A 53 15.76 7.23 -11.28
CA LYS A 53 16.43 8.12 -10.34
C LYS A 53 15.47 9.03 -9.59
N GLY A 54 15.46 8.90 -8.26
CA GLY A 54 15.00 9.95 -7.37
C GLY A 54 15.39 11.31 -7.94
N PHE A 55 14.38 12.11 -8.29
CA PHE A 55 14.61 13.48 -8.70
C PHE A 55 15.16 14.22 -7.48
N CYS A 56 16.49 14.33 -7.40
CA CYS A 56 17.13 15.34 -6.58
C CYS A 56 16.76 16.70 -7.16
N ILE A 57 15.80 17.36 -6.51
CA ILE A 57 15.54 18.78 -6.69
C ILE A 57 16.46 19.55 -5.74
N PHE A 58 17.63 20.01 -6.23
CA PHE A 58 18.40 21.14 -5.72
C PHE A 58 19.25 21.75 -6.83
#